data_AF-A0A269PQ70-F1
#
_entry.id   AF-A0A269PQ70-F1
#
_cell.length_a   1.000
_cell.length_b   1.000
_cell.length_c   1.000
_cell.angle_alpha   90.00
_cell.angle_beta   90.00
_cell.angle_gamma   90.00
#
_symmetry.space_group_name_H-M   'P 1'
#
loop_
_entity.id
_entity.type
_entity.pdbx_description
1 polymer ?
#
loop_
_entity_poly.entity_id
_entity_poly.type
_entity_poly.pdbx_seq_one_letter_code
_entity_poly.pdbx_strand_id
1 'polypeptide(L)'
;MRCNDQMILSQFWAEKVDSVTHGLTQLHEKLATLTEKPEQVIFVSAGEVKPLLNPDILAFCEDITRNFQCKTDFISAACTSLHASIFHFNSSLSNNCLVILLELDQKLQQGCLNALGVGNSENQDGLTVNDCIGFCFLEKRAALIQEIVIEQCQIFSQPTGIPGMPKLLNQLVTHIENVQSDGFFVSFDISSVWGGKLKAALKNRLKKSEKTTCWLSSIETDHRHYLSLKPILELNNYRHQLNKKPLTLFTLGGGGRVGSLRLSINTCNKSQIDDASFNEFCLTTDRALYQQSINVKPHSLQAYHAIVKATLKYPQLQYRGINNHYFRWPLNSINQAGVKS
;
A
#
# COMPACT_ATOMS: atom_id res chain seq x y z
N MET A 1 -31.47 -2.82 12.73
CA MET A 1 -31.08 -3.02 11.32
C MET A 1 -29.62 -3.46 11.31
N ARG A 2 -29.30 -4.65 10.79
CA ARG A 2 -27.89 -5.05 10.57
C ARG A 2 -27.44 -4.37 9.26
N CYS A 3 -26.36 -3.59 9.32
CA CYS A 3 -25.80 -2.91 8.15
C CYS A 3 -25.01 -3.94 7.33
N ASN A 4 -25.42 -4.23 6.10
CA ASN A 4 -24.77 -5.25 5.25
C ASN A 4 -23.51 -4.74 4.53
N ASP A 5 -23.13 -3.47 4.69
CA ASP A 5 -22.12 -2.81 3.86
C ASP A 5 -20.88 -2.38 4.68
N GLN A 6 -20.37 -3.24 5.56
CA GLN A 6 -19.12 -2.97 6.27
C GLN A 6 -17.97 -3.76 5.64
N MET A 7 -16.79 -3.15 5.61
CA MET A 7 -15.53 -3.73 5.19
C MET A 7 -14.78 -4.22 6.42
N ILE A 8 -14.68 -5.54 6.57
CA ILE A 8 -14.08 -6.19 7.74
C ILE A 8 -12.64 -6.57 7.41
N LEU A 9 -11.73 -6.29 8.35
CA LEU A 9 -10.38 -6.83 8.37
C LEU A 9 -10.37 -8.02 9.34
N SER A 10 -10.68 -9.21 8.85
CA SER A 10 -10.92 -10.38 9.71
C SER A 10 -9.63 -11.07 10.13
N GLN A 11 -8.64 -11.11 9.24
CA GLN A 11 -7.33 -11.69 9.52
C GLN A 11 -6.25 -10.81 8.91
N PHE A 12 -5.12 -10.71 9.60
CA PHE A 12 -3.93 -10.06 9.07
C PHE A 12 -2.68 -10.61 9.77
N TRP A 13 -1.58 -10.60 9.03
CA TRP A 13 -0.26 -10.93 9.54
C TRP A 13 0.77 -10.19 8.70
N ALA A 14 1.84 -9.73 9.34
CA ALA A 14 2.96 -9.09 8.66
C ALA A 14 4.22 -9.25 9.50
N GLU A 15 5.32 -9.56 8.83
CA GLU A 15 6.64 -9.68 9.45
C GLU A 15 7.75 -9.09 8.60
N LYS A 16 8.80 -8.67 9.29
CA LYS A 16 10.09 -8.31 8.67
C LYS A 16 10.84 -9.60 8.41
N VAL A 17 11.53 -9.69 7.29
CA VAL A 17 12.18 -10.94 6.87
C VAL A 17 13.58 -10.67 6.34
N ASP A 18 14.46 -11.65 6.46
CA ASP A 18 15.88 -11.48 6.12
C ASP A 18 16.19 -11.73 4.64
N SER A 19 15.30 -12.43 3.93
CA SER A 19 15.46 -12.75 2.51
C SER A 19 14.12 -13.10 1.85
N VAL A 20 14.13 -13.12 0.51
CA VAL A 20 12.99 -13.56 -0.32
C VAL A 20 12.54 -14.96 0.06
N THR A 21 13.45 -15.95 0.06
CA THR A 21 13.12 -17.35 0.37
C THR A 21 12.55 -17.51 1.78
N HIS A 22 13.16 -16.85 2.76
CA HIS A 22 12.66 -16.86 4.14
C HIS A 22 11.24 -16.29 4.23
N GLY A 23 11.00 -15.13 3.60
CA GLY A 23 9.70 -14.48 3.60
C GLY A 23 8.61 -15.29 2.91
N LEU A 24 8.89 -15.85 1.72
CA LEU A 24 7.92 -16.67 0.99
C LEU A 24 7.58 -17.97 1.75
N THR A 25 8.56 -18.58 2.42
CA THR A 25 8.32 -19.77 3.26
C THR A 25 7.38 -19.45 4.42
N GLN A 26 7.67 -18.39 5.18
CA GLN A 26 6.80 -17.96 6.27
C GLN A 26 5.40 -17.60 5.78
N LEU A 27 5.30 -16.87 4.65
CA LEU A 27 4.01 -16.50 4.09
C LEU A 27 3.20 -17.75 3.71
N HIS A 28 3.82 -18.75 3.05
CA HIS A 28 3.15 -20.02 2.74
C HIS A 28 2.59 -20.71 3.98
N GLU A 29 3.39 -20.81 5.05
CA GLU A 29 2.96 -21.43 6.31
C GLU A 29 1.76 -20.69 6.91
N LYS A 30 1.79 -19.35 6.91
CA LYS A 30 0.69 -18.55 7.45
C LYS A 30 -0.56 -18.63 6.57
N LEU A 31 -0.42 -18.61 5.25
CA LEU A 31 -1.55 -18.77 4.32
C LEU A 31 -2.21 -20.15 4.43
N ALA A 32 -1.45 -21.19 4.76
CA ALA A 32 -2.01 -22.53 5.02
C ALA A 32 -2.92 -22.59 6.26
N THR A 33 -2.87 -21.58 7.14
CA THR A 33 -3.76 -21.47 8.31
C THR A 33 -5.10 -20.80 8.00
N LEU A 34 -5.28 -20.29 6.78
CA LEU A 34 -6.55 -19.68 6.37
C LEU A 34 -7.65 -20.74 6.34
N THR A 35 -8.72 -20.49 7.08
CA THR A 35 -9.90 -21.37 7.15
C THR A 35 -10.85 -21.16 5.97
N GLU A 36 -10.78 -20.00 5.33
CA GLU A 36 -11.68 -19.61 4.25
C GLU A 36 -10.92 -19.45 2.93
N LYS A 37 -11.52 -19.95 1.86
CA LYS A 37 -11.00 -19.80 0.51
C LYS A 37 -11.40 -18.41 -0.03
N PRO A 38 -10.45 -17.59 -0.51
CA PRO A 38 -10.77 -16.29 -1.10
C PRO A 38 -11.47 -16.44 -2.45
N GLU A 39 -12.46 -15.58 -2.70
CA GLU A 39 -13.10 -15.36 -4.00
C GLU A 39 -12.23 -14.47 -4.92
N GLN A 40 -11.31 -13.70 -4.33
CA GLN A 40 -10.34 -12.87 -5.04
C GLN A 40 -9.00 -12.84 -4.31
N VAL A 41 -7.90 -12.88 -5.06
CA VAL A 41 -6.56 -12.61 -4.56
C VAL A 41 -6.04 -11.31 -5.17
N ILE A 42 -5.47 -10.44 -4.34
CA ILE A 42 -4.82 -9.21 -4.78
C ILE A 42 -3.37 -9.23 -4.31
N PHE A 43 -2.42 -9.23 -5.24
CA PHE A 43 -1.02 -9.00 -4.93
C PHE A 43 -0.74 -7.50 -4.93
N VAL A 44 0.06 -7.03 -3.98
CA VAL A 44 0.49 -5.64 -3.93
C VAL A 44 1.99 -5.51 -3.66
N SER A 45 2.59 -4.48 -4.23
CA SER A 45 3.90 -3.97 -3.82
C SER A 45 3.99 -2.48 -4.17
N ALA A 46 4.72 -1.73 -3.34
CA ALA A 46 5.09 -0.35 -3.65
C ALA A 46 6.04 -0.25 -4.86
N GLY A 47 6.76 -1.34 -5.17
CA GLY A 47 7.60 -1.47 -6.37
C GLY A 47 6.83 -1.81 -7.65
N GLU A 48 5.50 -1.72 -7.64
CA GLU A 48 4.63 -2.18 -8.74
C GLU A 48 4.91 -3.66 -9.06
N VAL A 49 4.90 -4.06 -10.34
CA VAL A 49 5.16 -5.44 -10.75
C VAL A 49 6.65 -5.83 -10.71
N LYS A 50 7.55 -4.93 -10.31
CA LYS A 50 8.99 -5.18 -10.31
C LYS A 50 9.44 -6.36 -9.42
N PRO A 51 8.84 -6.65 -8.26
CA PRO A 51 9.19 -7.85 -7.48
C PRO A 51 9.05 -9.15 -8.27
N LEU A 52 8.18 -9.18 -9.28
CA LEU A 52 7.98 -10.33 -10.15
C LEU A 52 9.15 -10.56 -11.14
N LEU A 53 10.19 -9.73 -11.12
CA LEU A 53 11.47 -10.04 -11.74
C LEU A 53 12.24 -11.12 -10.98
N ASN A 54 11.97 -11.26 -9.68
CA ASN A 54 12.52 -12.34 -8.89
C ASN A 54 11.73 -13.63 -9.21
N PRO A 55 12.39 -14.69 -9.68
CA PRO A 55 11.71 -15.92 -10.13
C PRO A 55 10.97 -16.62 -8.99
N ASP A 56 11.47 -16.55 -7.75
CA ASP A 56 10.83 -17.19 -6.60
C ASP A 56 9.52 -16.49 -6.25
N ILE A 57 9.49 -15.14 -6.30
CA ILE A 57 8.28 -14.35 -6.07
C ILE A 57 7.25 -14.60 -7.19
N LEU A 58 7.70 -14.68 -8.44
CA LEU A 58 6.81 -14.98 -9.56
C LEU A 58 6.19 -16.38 -9.42
N ALA A 59 7.01 -17.40 -9.16
CA ALA A 59 6.55 -18.77 -8.96
C ALA A 59 5.57 -18.88 -7.79
N PHE A 60 5.83 -18.16 -6.69
CA PHE A 60 4.89 -18.05 -5.58
C PHE A 60 3.54 -17.46 -6.01
N CYS A 61 3.53 -16.34 -6.74
CA CYS A 61 2.29 -15.73 -7.23
C CYS A 61 1.50 -16.66 -8.16
N GLU A 62 2.19 -17.37 -9.04
CA GLU A 62 1.60 -18.38 -9.92
C GLU A 62 1.00 -19.55 -9.14
N ASP A 63 1.71 -20.05 -8.12
CA ASP A 63 1.25 -21.13 -7.27
C ASP A 63 -0.04 -20.76 -6.51
N ILE A 64 -0.05 -19.60 -5.85
CA ILE A 64 -1.22 -19.04 -5.17
C ILE A 64 -2.40 -18.89 -6.14
N THR A 65 -2.16 -18.38 -7.35
CA THR A 65 -3.19 -18.21 -8.38
C THR A 65 -3.80 -19.57 -8.77
N ARG A 66 -2.96 -20.60 -8.95
CA ARG A 66 -3.43 -21.96 -9.29
C ARG A 66 -4.15 -22.64 -8.13
N ASN A 67 -3.68 -22.47 -6.89
CA ASN A 67 -4.24 -23.14 -5.72
C ASN A 67 -5.61 -22.57 -5.36
N PHE A 68 -5.78 -21.25 -5.38
CA PHE A 68 -7.06 -20.63 -5.06
C PHE A 68 -8.04 -20.64 -6.25
N GLN A 69 -7.58 -20.75 -7.50
CA GLN A 69 -8.46 -20.81 -8.68
C GLN A 69 -9.49 -19.67 -8.71
N CYS A 70 -9.08 -18.47 -8.33
CA CYS A 70 -9.93 -17.30 -8.20
C CYS A 70 -9.38 -16.13 -9.04
N LYS A 71 -10.17 -15.05 -9.14
CA LYS A 71 -9.71 -13.84 -9.82
C LYS A 71 -8.46 -13.31 -9.12
N THR A 72 -7.41 -13.04 -9.88
CA THR A 72 -6.12 -12.59 -9.34
C THR A 72 -5.60 -11.36 -10.07
N ASP A 73 -5.30 -10.32 -9.32
CA ASP A 73 -4.85 -9.02 -9.82
C ASP A 73 -3.61 -8.54 -9.05
N PHE A 74 -2.69 -7.86 -9.75
CA PHE A 74 -1.63 -7.09 -9.11
C PHE A 74 -2.10 -5.63 -9.04
N ILE A 75 -2.09 -5.05 -7.86
CA ILE A 75 -2.54 -3.69 -7.60
C ILE A 75 -1.39 -2.88 -7.01
N SER A 76 -1.16 -1.68 -7.50
CA SER A 76 -0.17 -0.78 -6.92
C SER A 76 -0.60 0.68 -6.90
N ALA A 77 -0.18 1.36 -5.85
CA ALA A 77 -0.21 2.80 -5.67
C ALA A 77 0.97 3.23 -4.78
N ALA A 78 2.19 2.80 -5.13
CA ALA A 78 3.39 2.97 -4.30
C ALA A 78 3.14 2.46 -2.85
N CYS A 79 3.61 3.16 -1.83
CA CYS A 79 3.41 2.74 -0.43
C CYS A 79 1.94 2.80 0.00
N THR A 80 1.04 3.40 -0.78
CA THR A 80 -0.40 3.36 -0.52
C THR A 80 -1.11 2.15 -1.15
N SER A 81 -0.36 1.12 -1.57
CA SER A 81 -0.95 -0.03 -2.30
C SER A 81 -1.98 -0.84 -1.49
N LEU A 82 -1.86 -0.93 -0.15
CA LEU A 82 -2.92 -1.53 0.66
C LEU A 82 -4.24 -0.75 0.52
N HIS A 83 -4.19 0.58 0.54
CA HIS A 83 -5.37 1.42 0.36
C HIS A 83 -5.99 1.19 -1.02
N ALA A 84 -5.14 1.09 -2.05
CA ALA A 84 -5.58 0.74 -3.40
C ALA A 84 -6.25 -0.62 -3.49
N SER A 85 -5.74 -1.64 -2.79
CA SER A 85 -6.37 -2.97 -2.75
C SER A 85 -7.75 -2.93 -2.10
N ILE A 86 -7.93 -2.11 -1.06
CA ILE A 86 -9.24 -1.90 -0.41
C ILE A 86 -10.22 -1.28 -1.40
N PHE A 87 -9.81 -0.26 -2.17
CA PHE A 87 -10.65 0.31 -3.22
C PHE A 87 -11.01 -0.71 -4.30
N HIS A 88 -10.04 -1.48 -4.77
CA HIS A 88 -10.24 -2.49 -5.80
C HIS A 88 -11.18 -3.59 -5.34
N PHE A 89 -11.02 -4.06 -4.10
CA PHE A 89 -11.92 -5.04 -3.52
C PHE A 89 -13.31 -4.45 -3.29
N ASN A 90 -13.43 -3.22 -2.79
CA ASN A 90 -14.71 -2.55 -2.56
C ASN A 90 -15.59 -2.50 -3.81
N SER A 91 -14.99 -2.19 -4.97
CA SER A 91 -15.72 -2.15 -6.26
C SER A 91 -15.93 -3.52 -6.91
N SER A 92 -15.32 -4.58 -6.40
CA SER A 92 -15.53 -5.95 -6.90
C SER A 92 -16.89 -6.52 -6.48
N LEU A 93 -17.33 -7.59 -7.15
CA LEU A 93 -18.52 -8.36 -6.73
C LEU A 93 -18.18 -9.43 -5.67
N SER A 94 -16.90 -9.63 -5.35
CA SER A 94 -16.48 -10.61 -4.37
C SER A 94 -16.87 -10.19 -2.96
N ASN A 95 -17.25 -11.17 -2.13
CA ASN A 95 -17.60 -10.99 -0.71
C ASN A 95 -16.38 -11.09 0.20
N ASN A 96 -15.34 -11.80 -0.22
CA ASN A 96 -14.08 -11.87 0.50
C ASN A 96 -12.87 -11.75 -0.46
N CYS A 97 -11.74 -11.31 0.09
CA CYS A 97 -10.52 -11.08 -0.67
C CYS A 97 -9.29 -11.28 0.20
N LEU A 98 -8.32 -12.04 -0.31
CA LEU A 98 -6.99 -12.15 0.26
C LEU A 98 -6.07 -11.12 -0.43
N VAL A 99 -5.60 -10.14 0.33
CA VAL A 99 -4.58 -9.19 -0.13
C VAL A 99 -3.22 -9.66 0.37
N ILE A 100 -2.27 -9.90 -0.53
CA ILE A 100 -0.91 -10.33 -0.23
C ILE A 100 0.06 -9.20 -0.56
N LEU A 101 0.83 -8.75 0.43
CA LEU A 101 1.78 -7.65 0.30
C LEU A 101 3.20 -8.20 0.19
N LEU A 102 3.83 -7.99 -0.97
CA LEU A 102 5.12 -8.55 -1.37
C LEU A 102 6.20 -7.46 -1.42
N GLU A 103 6.60 -6.98 -0.26
CA GLU A 103 7.69 -5.99 -0.13
C GLU A 103 9.02 -6.69 0.08
N LEU A 104 9.37 -7.53 -0.90
CA LEU A 104 10.56 -8.37 -0.94
C LEU A 104 11.55 -7.90 -2.01
N ASP A 105 12.75 -8.47 -1.94
CA ASP A 105 13.90 -8.14 -2.79
C ASP A 105 14.36 -6.69 -2.57
N GLN A 106 14.94 -6.47 -1.39
CA GLN A 106 15.45 -5.19 -0.93
C GLN A 106 16.33 -4.51 -1.98
N LYS A 107 17.15 -5.27 -2.73
CA LYS A 107 18.02 -4.71 -3.76
C LYS A 107 17.23 -4.11 -4.91
N LEU A 108 16.20 -4.81 -5.39
CA LEU A 108 15.30 -4.28 -6.41
C LEU A 108 14.53 -3.06 -5.90
N GLN A 109 13.95 -3.14 -4.69
CA GLN A 109 13.15 -2.06 -4.11
C GLN A 109 13.99 -0.81 -3.82
N GLN A 110 15.14 -0.96 -3.18
CA GLN A 110 16.08 0.13 -2.94
C GLN A 110 16.56 0.75 -4.25
N GLY A 111 16.78 -0.07 -5.27
CA GLY A 111 17.09 0.41 -6.62
C GLY A 111 16.01 1.31 -7.23
N CYS A 112 14.72 1.14 -6.87
CA CYS A 112 13.64 2.05 -7.28
C CYS A 112 13.71 3.38 -6.52
N LEU A 113 13.87 3.33 -5.20
CA LEU A 113 13.98 4.56 -4.40
C LEU A 113 15.21 5.38 -4.82
N ASN A 114 16.34 4.71 -5.07
CA ASN A 114 17.57 5.32 -5.54
C ASN A 114 17.37 5.97 -6.92
N ALA A 115 16.65 5.30 -7.83
CA ALA A 115 16.30 5.91 -9.11
C ALA A 115 15.47 7.18 -8.89
N LEU A 116 14.45 7.13 -8.03
CA LEU A 116 13.58 8.28 -7.73
C LEU A 116 14.28 9.42 -6.96
N GLY A 117 15.49 9.21 -6.46
CA GLY A 117 16.25 10.22 -5.71
C GLY A 117 15.88 10.31 -4.24
N VAL A 118 15.08 9.36 -3.72
CA VAL A 118 14.61 9.36 -2.33
C VAL A 118 15.25 8.23 -1.49
N GLY A 119 16.11 7.43 -2.10
CA GLY A 119 16.75 6.30 -1.44
C GLY A 119 17.97 6.70 -0.63
N ASN A 120 18.88 5.76 -0.39
CA ASN A 120 20.03 5.91 0.50
C ASN A 120 21.39 6.07 -0.21
N SER A 121 21.37 6.36 -1.52
CA SER A 121 22.58 6.78 -2.23
C SER A 121 23.05 8.17 -1.76
N GLU A 122 24.31 8.49 -2.04
CA GLU A 122 24.88 9.80 -1.75
C GLU A 122 24.00 10.95 -2.29
N ASN A 123 23.82 12.00 -1.47
CA ASN A 123 22.98 13.18 -1.77
C ASN A 123 21.47 12.90 -1.98
N GLN A 124 20.95 11.79 -1.45
CA GLN A 124 19.52 11.47 -1.45
C GLN A 124 18.90 11.57 -0.05
N ASP A 125 17.57 11.37 0.03
CA ASP A 125 16.80 11.55 1.26
C ASP A 125 17.15 10.55 2.39
N GLY A 126 17.80 9.43 2.08
CA GLY A 126 18.30 8.46 3.06
C GLY A 126 17.36 7.27 3.32
N LEU A 127 16.28 7.09 2.56
CA LEU A 127 15.36 5.98 2.80
C LEU A 127 16.00 4.63 2.53
N THR A 128 15.92 3.77 3.54
CA THR A 128 16.34 2.38 3.44
C THR A 128 15.10 1.48 3.55
N VAL A 129 14.85 0.71 2.50
CA VAL A 129 13.78 -0.32 2.49
C VAL A 129 14.22 -1.49 3.35
N ASN A 130 13.28 -2.10 4.06
CA ASN A 130 13.45 -3.43 4.64
C ASN A 130 12.53 -4.43 3.95
N ASP A 131 13.04 -5.65 3.76
CA ASP A 131 12.21 -6.75 3.32
C ASP A 131 11.15 -7.06 4.38
N CYS A 132 9.91 -7.10 3.93
CA CYS A 132 8.77 -7.47 4.74
C CYS A 132 7.70 -8.12 3.87
N ILE A 133 6.91 -8.98 4.50
CA ILE A 133 5.84 -9.70 3.84
C ILE A 133 4.65 -9.78 4.76
N GLY A 134 3.46 -9.89 4.18
CA GLY A 134 2.26 -10.06 4.96
C GLY A 134 1.04 -10.25 4.09
N PHE A 135 -0.09 -10.44 4.76
CA PHE A 135 -1.39 -10.47 4.13
C PHE A 135 -2.45 -9.84 5.02
N CYS A 136 -3.57 -9.51 4.41
CA CYS A 136 -4.82 -9.34 5.12
C CYS A 136 -5.98 -9.98 4.36
N PHE A 137 -6.94 -10.50 5.12
CA PHE A 137 -8.20 -11.02 4.61
C PHE A 137 -9.29 -9.98 4.85
N LEU A 138 -9.95 -9.58 3.77
CA LEU A 138 -10.99 -8.56 3.74
C LEU A 138 -12.34 -9.22 3.44
N GLU A 139 -13.39 -8.78 4.11
CA GLU A 139 -14.75 -9.30 3.91
C GLU A 139 -15.78 -8.16 3.84
N LYS A 140 -16.84 -8.37 3.05
CA LYS A 140 -18.00 -7.46 2.96
C LYS A 140 -19.19 -8.09 3.65
N ARG A 141 -19.46 -7.66 4.89
CA ARG A 141 -20.59 -8.14 5.68
C ARG A 141 -20.80 -7.26 6.89
N ALA A 142 -21.88 -7.50 7.62
CA ALA A 142 -22.07 -6.92 8.95
C ALA A 142 -20.94 -7.37 9.90
N ALA A 143 -20.38 -6.41 10.64
CA ALA A 143 -19.37 -6.66 11.65
C ALA A 143 -19.96 -7.43 12.84
N LEU A 144 -19.22 -8.41 13.32
CA LEU A 144 -19.43 -9.05 14.62
C LEU A 144 -18.73 -8.24 15.71
N ILE A 145 -19.08 -8.57 16.96
CA ILE A 145 -18.47 -7.95 18.14
C ILE A 145 -16.96 -8.19 18.11
N GLN A 146 -16.19 -7.15 18.41
CA GLN A 146 -14.72 -7.12 18.45
C GLN A 146 -14.00 -7.34 17.11
N GLU A 147 -14.72 -7.37 15.99
CA GLU A 147 -14.08 -7.38 14.67
C GLU A 147 -13.59 -5.98 14.28
N ILE A 148 -12.49 -5.95 13.53
CA ILE A 148 -11.92 -4.71 13.02
C ILE A 148 -12.66 -4.32 11.76
N VAL A 149 -13.25 -3.13 11.77
CA VAL A 149 -13.95 -2.53 10.63
C VAL A 149 -13.05 -1.45 10.02
N ILE A 150 -12.90 -1.48 8.70
CA ILE A 150 -12.35 -0.38 7.93
C ILE A 150 -13.46 0.66 7.76
N GLU A 151 -13.46 1.68 8.60
CA GLU A 151 -14.47 2.75 8.57
C GLU A 151 -14.29 3.66 7.36
N GLN A 152 -13.03 3.96 7.00
CA GLN A 152 -12.72 4.89 5.93
C GLN A 152 -11.38 4.55 5.30
N CYS A 153 -11.29 4.68 3.98
CA CYS A 153 -10.05 4.55 3.23
C CYS A 153 -9.97 5.66 2.19
N GLN A 154 -8.88 6.42 2.16
CA GLN A 154 -8.67 7.53 1.22
C GLN A 154 -7.20 7.61 0.80
N ILE A 155 -6.95 8.03 -0.45
CA ILE A 155 -5.64 8.46 -0.94
C ILE A 155 -5.78 9.89 -1.46
N PHE A 156 -5.11 10.82 -0.79
CA PHE A 156 -4.95 12.19 -1.24
C PHE A 156 -3.75 12.29 -2.19
N SER A 157 -3.89 13.03 -3.28
CA SER A 157 -2.84 13.20 -4.28
C SER A 157 -2.49 14.68 -4.45
N GLN A 158 -1.21 15.01 -4.33
CA GLN A 158 -0.72 16.38 -4.53
C GLN A 158 -0.90 16.78 -6.01
N PRO A 159 -1.66 17.85 -6.32
CA PRO A 159 -1.71 18.40 -7.67
C PRO A 159 -0.34 18.92 -8.15
N THR A 160 -0.18 19.05 -9.46
CA THR A 160 1.01 19.67 -10.05
C THR A 160 1.07 21.18 -9.78
N GLY A 161 2.26 21.76 -9.95
CA GLY A 161 2.50 23.19 -9.84
C GLY A 161 2.64 23.72 -8.41
N ILE A 162 2.89 25.03 -8.32
CA ILE A 162 3.13 25.77 -7.07
C ILE A 162 2.02 25.55 -6.01
N PRO A 163 0.71 25.56 -6.34
CA PRO A 163 -0.32 25.40 -5.32
C PRO A 163 -0.52 23.95 -4.86
N GLY A 164 0.20 22.98 -5.41
CA GLY A 164 0.01 21.55 -5.14
C GLY A 164 0.12 21.20 -3.66
N MET A 165 1.22 21.59 -3.01
CA MET A 165 1.46 21.32 -1.58
C MET A 165 0.42 22.02 -0.67
N PRO A 166 0.12 23.32 -0.84
CA PRO A 166 -0.97 23.97 -0.11
C PRO A 166 -2.33 23.29 -0.24
N LYS A 167 -2.70 22.81 -1.45
CA LYS A 167 -3.96 22.10 -1.69
C LYS A 167 -4.02 20.76 -0.97
N LEU A 168 -2.97 19.94 -1.08
CA LEU A 168 -2.86 18.68 -0.33
C LEU A 168 -2.98 18.93 1.18
N LEU A 169 -2.28 19.96 1.67
CA LEU A 169 -2.30 20.32 3.08
C LEU A 169 -3.69 20.75 3.56
N ASN A 170 -4.45 21.51 2.76
CA ASN A 170 -5.85 21.84 3.06
C ASN A 170 -6.70 20.57 3.17
N GLN A 171 -6.60 19.66 2.19
CA GLN A 171 -7.35 18.41 2.17
C GLN A 171 -7.08 17.57 3.43
N LEU A 172 -5.80 17.43 3.82
CA LEU A 172 -5.41 16.68 5.00
C LEU A 172 -5.89 17.32 6.30
N VAL A 173 -5.82 18.65 6.42
CA VAL A 173 -6.33 19.37 7.61
C VAL A 173 -7.83 19.17 7.74
N THR A 174 -8.59 19.41 6.68
CA THR A 174 -10.04 19.21 6.68
C THR A 174 -10.42 17.77 7.01
N HIS A 175 -9.73 16.79 6.41
CA HIS A 175 -9.94 15.38 6.70
C HIS A 175 -9.70 15.05 8.18
N ILE A 176 -8.57 15.50 8.74
CA ILE A 176 -8.24 15.26 10.15
C ILE A 176 -9.27 15.92 11.04
N GLU A 177 -9.59 17.20 10.83
CA GLU A 177 -10.55 17.96 11.65
C GLU A 177 -11.94 17.31 11.67
N ASN A 178 -12.36 16.72 10.55
CA ASN A 178 -13.63 15.99 10.45
C ASN A 178 -13.68 14.70 11.28
N VAL A 179 -12.53 14.06 11.51
CA VAL A 179 -12.45 12.75 12.21
C VAL A 179 -11.71 12.83 13.56
N GLN A 180 -11.33 14.04 13.98
CA GLN A 180 -10.39 14.31 15.07
C GLN A 180 -10.95 14.08 16.47
N SER A 181 -12.26 14.30 16.70
CA SER A 181 -12.87 14.11 18.02
C SER A 181 -12.80 12.65 18.51
N ASP A 182 -12.64 11.71 17.58
CA ASP A 182 -13.08 10.34 17.78
C ASP A 182 -11.96 9.32 17.54
N GLY A 183 -10.68 9.68 17.64
CA GLY A 183 -9.62 8.71 17.30
C GLY A 183 -8.19 9.04 17.70
N PHE A 184 -7.35 8.01 17.61
CA PHE A 184 -5.90 8.12 17.60
C PHE A 184 -5.38 8.25 16.17
N PHE A 185 -4.29 8.99 15.99
CA PHE A 185 -3.66 9.18 14.69
C PHE A 185 -2.23 8.62 14.72
N VAL A 186 -1.87 7.81 13.74
CA VAL A 186 -0.48 7.39 13.51
C VAL A 186 0.06 8.16 12.32
N SER A 187 1.19 8.84 12.52
CA SER A 187 1.82 9.67 11.50
C SER A 187 2.39 8.84 10.35
N PHE A 188 2.50 9.47 9.17
CA PHE A 188 3.20 8.91 8.03
C PHE A 188 4.73 9.02 8.15
N ASP A 189 5.29 9.18 9.36
CA ASP A 189 6.71 9.52 9.56
C ASP A 189 7.61 8.64 8.73
N ILE A 190 8.36 9.27 7.84
CA ILE A 190 9.27 8.64 6.90
C ILE A 190 10.40 9.63 6.67
N SER A 191 11.60 9.11 6.50
CA SER A 191 12.83 9.90 6.41
C SER A 191 13.03 10.46 5.01
N SER A 192 12.06 11.24 4.55
CA SER A 192 12.14 11.99 3.30
C SER A 192 12.03 13.48 3.59
N VAL A 193 12.73 14.29 2.80
CA VAL A 193 12.70 15.75 2.92
C VAL A 193 11.28 16.25 2.69
N TRP A 194 10.57 15.66 1.71
CA TRP A 194 9.18 15.99 1.42
C TRP A 194 8.24 15.62 2.57
N GLY A 195 8.37 14.41 3.12
CA GLY A 195 7.56 13.95 4.26
C GLY A 195 7.77 14.80 5.51
N GLY A 196 9.03 15.15 5.84
CA GLY A 196 9.34 16.04 6.95
C GLY A 196 8.71 17.43 6.81
N LYS A 197 8.78 18.03 5.61
CA LYS A 197 8.14 19.32 5.31
C LYS A 197 6.62 19.25 5.43
N LEU A 198 5.99 18.21 4.86
CA LEU A 198 4.55 18.00 4.93
C LEU A 198 4.09 17.83 6.38
N LYS A 199 4.77 17.00 7.18
CA LYS A 199 4.47 16.80 8.60
C LYS A 199 4.57 18.10 9.40
N ALA A 200 5.66 18.85 9.20
CA ALA A 200 5.86 20.12 9.90
C ALA A 200 4.75 21.13 9.55
N ALA A 201 4.39 21.25 8.28
CA ALA A 201 3.32 22.14 7.82
C ALA A 201 1.95 21.71 8.37
N LEU A 202 1.67 20.40 8.39
CA LEU A 202 0.45 19.82 8.95
C LEU A 202 0.33 20.11 10.45
N LYS A 203 1.38 19.83 11.22
CA LYS A 203 1.43 20.12 12.66
C LYS A 203 1.19 21.61 12.94
N ASN A 204 1.79 22.49 12.15
CA ASN A 204 1.61 23.94 12.33
C ASN A 204 0.19 24.42 12.05
N ARG A 205 -0.52 23.80 11.11
CA ARG A 205 -1.92 24.14 10.84
C ARG A 205 -2.88 23.58 11.87
N LEU A 206 -2.69 22.31 12.26
CA LEU A 206 -3.54 21.67 13.26
C LEU A 206 -3.38 22.28 14.66
N LYS A 207 -2.22 22.87 14.99
CA LYS A 207 -2.03 23.65 16.22
C LYS A 207 -2.98 24.85 16.35
N LYS A 208 -3.53 25.34 15.24
CA LYS A 208 -4.50 26.45 15.23
C LYS A 208 -5.94 25.96 15.44
N SER A 209 -6.16 24.65 15.44
CA SER A 209 -7.46 24.05 15.72
C SER A 209 -7.72 24.03 17.23
N GLU A 210 -8.97 24.27 17.63
CA GLU A 210 -9.39 24.25 19.04
C GLU A 210 -9.37 22.82 19.63
N LYS A 211 -9.47 21.80 18.77
CA LYS A 211 -9.46 20.39 19.19
C LYS A 211 -8.02 19.89 19.30
N THR A 212 -7.74 19.09 20.32
CA THR A 212 -6.44 18.41 20.47
C THR A 212 -6.42 17.11 19.66
N THR A 213 -5.35 16.85 18.91
CA THR A 213 -5.14 15.58 18.19
C THR A 213 -4.26 14.65 19.04
N CYS A 214 -4.67 13.39 19.22
CA CYS A 214 -3.86 12.38 19.89
C CYS A 214 -3.01 11.60 18.88
N TRP A 215 -1.72 11.93 18.76
CA TRP A 215 -0.79 11.27 17.86
C TRP A 215 -0.03 10.14 18.57
N LEU A 216 0.01 8.97 17.93
CA LEU A 216 0.84 7.83 18.28
C LEU A 216 2.11 7.83 17.40
N SER A 217 3.16 7.18 17.89
CA SER A 217 4.44 7.08 17.18
C SER A 217 4.34 6.15 15.98
N SER A 218 5.00 6.51 14.87
CA SER A 218 5.17 5.62 13.71
C SER A 218 6.25 4.55 13.97
N ILE A 219 6.09 3.37 13.39
CA ILE A 219 7.13 2.31 13.36
C ILE A 219 8.36 2.67 12.54
N GLU A 220 8.25 3.68 11.68
CA GLU A 220 9.30 4.13 10.76
C GLU A 220 10.14 5.29 11.34
N THR A 221 10.06 5.48 12.66
CA THR A 221 10.90 6.46 13.37
C THR A 221 12.38 6.10 13.36
N ASP A 222 12.74 4.87 13.00
CA ASP A 222 14.09 4.32 12.89
C ASP A 222 14.70 4.44 11.48
N HIS A 223 14.12 5.27 10.61
CA HIS A 223 14.53 5.47 9.21
C HIS A 223 14.36 4.24 8.29
N ARG A 224 13.80 3.13 8.78
CA ARG A 224 13.48 1.97 7.96
C ARG A 224 12.09 2.15 7.36
N HIS A 225 11.97 1.83 6.07
CA HIS A 225 10.74 1.97 5.34
C HIS A 225 10.12 0.61 5.04
N TYR A 226 8.85 0.43 5.44
CA TYR A 226 8.10 -0.82 5.27
C TYR A 226 7.07 -0.73 4.13
N LEU A 227 7.24 0.24 3.23
CA LEU A 227 6.51 0.37 1.98
C LEU A 227 4.98 0.26 2.18
N SER A 228 4.28 -0.60 1.45
CA SER A 228 2.82 -0.74 1.58
C SER A 228 2.37 -1.60 2.77
N LEU A 229 3.30 -2.24 3.49
CA LEU A 229 3.03 -3.03 4.69
C LEU A 229 2.91 -2.20 5.97
N LYS A 230 3.32 -0.93 5.93
CA LYS A 230 3.25 -0.03 7.09
C LYS A 230 1.92 -0.13 7.85
N PRO A 231 0.72 -0.03 7.22
CA PRO A 231 -0.51 -0.02 7.99
C PRO A 231 -0.77 -1.31 8.78
N ILE A 232 -0.39 -2.48 8.24
CA ILE A 232 -0.56 -3.75 8.95
C ILE A 232 0.42 -3.88 10.11
N LEU A 233 1.67 -3.44 9.93
CA LEU A 233 2.67 -3.42 10.98
C LEU A 233 2.33 -2.42 12.10
N GLU A 234 1.78 -1.25 11.75
CA GLU A 234 1.25 -0.28 12.73
C GLU A 234 0.07 -0.87 13.50
N LEU A 235 -0.82 -1.60 12.81
CA LEU A 235 -1.94 -2.27 13.43
C LEU A 235 -1.47 -3.35 14.41
N ASN A 236 -0.42 -4.13 14.11
CA ASN A 236 0.17 -5.07 15.08
C ASN A 236 0.54 -4.38 16.40
N ASN A 237 1.10 -3.17 16.33
CA ASN A 237 1.51 -2.42 17.52
C ASN A 237 0.33 -1.78 18.26
N TYR A 238 -0.67 -1.30 17.52
CA TYR A 238 -1.73 -0.45 18.08
C TYR A 238 -3.13 -1.09 18.11
N ARG A 239 -3.29 -2.36 17.73
CA ARG A 239 -4.58 -3.08 17.77
C ARG A 239 -5.29 -2.92 19.10
N HIS A 240 -4.57 -3.02 20.21
CA HIS A 240 -5.14 -2.89 21.56
C HIS A 240 -5.77 -1.50 21.84
N GLN A 241 -5.38 -0.45 21.10
CA GLN A 241 -5.95 0.89 21.22
C GLN A 241 -7.34 1.00 20.58
N LEU A 242 -7.69 0.11 19.64
CA LEU A 242 -9.01 0.09 19.01
C LEU A 242 -10.14 -0.13 20.02
N ASN A 243 -9.86 -0.83 21.13
CA ASN A 243 -10.80 -0.98 22.25
C ASN A 243 -11.17 0.34 22.94
N LYS A 244 -10.37 1.38 22.76
CA LYS A 244 -10.59 2.70 23.38
C LYS A 244 -11.19 3.68 22.39
N LYS A 245 -10.57 3.78 21.21
CA LYS A 245 -10.97 4.72 20.14
C LYS A 245 -10.55 4.18 18.77
N PRO A 246 -11.26 4.57 17.70
CA PRO A 246 -10.79 4.39 16.33
C PRO A 246 -9.35 4.83 16.10
N LEU A 247 -8.68 4.17 15.16
CA LEU A 247 -7.28 4.40 14.79
C LEU A 247 -7.21 4.85 13.33
N THR A 248 -6.64 6.02 13.07
CA THR A 248 -6.36 6.53 11.73
C THR A 248 -4.88 6.39 11.43
N LEU A 249 -4.54 5.55 10.45
CA LEU A 249 -3.19 5.28 10.00
C LEU A 249 -2.89 6.10 8.74
N PHE A 250 -1.87 6.96 8.78
CA PHE A 250 -1.40 7.66 7.59
C PHE A 250 -0.18 6.98 6.96
N THR A 251 -0.16 6.95 5.63
CA THR A 251 0.93 6.38 4.84
C THR A 251 1.39 7.36 3.77
N LEU A 252 2.71 7.56 3.64
CA LEU A 252 3.27 8.41 2.59
C LEU A 252 3.58 7.59 1.35
N GLY A 253 2.94 7.89 0.23
CA GLY A 253 3.17 7.23 -1.06
C GLY A 253 4.03 8.07 -2.01
N GLY A 254 4.79 7.37 -2.85
CA GLY A 254 5.45 7.97 -4.01
C GLY A 254 4.47 8.71 -4.91
N GLY A 255 4.95 9.71 -5.65
CA GLY A 255 4.06 10.55 -6.48
C GLY A 255 3.28 11.60 -5.68
N GLY A 256 3.73 11.94 -4.46
CA GLY A 256 3.12 12.97 -3.62
C GLY A 256 1.74 12.57 -3.11
N ARG A 257 1.61 11.33 -2.66
CA ARG A 257 0.35 10.75 -2.21
C ARG A 257 0.36 10.53 -0.71
N VAL A 258 -0.80 10.66 -0.07
CA VAL A 258 -0.99 10.35 1.35
C VAL A 258 -2.20 9.44 1.49
N GLY A 259 -1.99 8.22 1.96
CA GLY A 259 -3.06 7.30 2.33
C GLY A 259 -3.54 7.59 3.74
N SER A 260 -4.85 7.47 3.96
CA SER A 260 -5.50 7.47 5.26
C SER A 260 -6.37 6.23 5.37
N LEU A 261 -6.11 5.40 6.39
CA LEU A 261 -6.90 4.22 6.72
C LEU A 261 -7.44 4.35 8.13
N ARG A 262 -8.76 4.44 8.29
CA ARG A 262 -9.42 4.53 9.59
C ARG A 262 -10.02 3.17 9.95
N LEU A 263 -9.64 2.67 11.13
CA LEU A 263 -10.04 1.39 11.67
C LEU A 263 -10.77 1.59 13.01
N SER A 264 -11.79 0.78 13.28
CA SER A 264 -12.44 0.74 14.58
C SER A 264 -12.89 -0.68 14.92
N ILE A 265 -13.38 -0.88 16.14
CA ILE A 265 -14.11 -2.09 16.52
C ILE A 265 -15.49 -1.69 17.04
N ASN A 266 -16.46 -2.61 16.97
CA ASN A 266 -17.82 -2.41 17.50
C ASN A 266 -18.57 -1.20 16.91
N THR A 267 -18.24 -0.80 15.69
CA THR A 267 -18.98 0.24 14.97
C THR A 267 -20.14 -0.37 14.19
N CYS A 268 -21.29 0.29 14.21
CA CYS A 268 -22.44 -0.08 13.38
C CYS A 268 -22.50 0.75 12.08
N ASN A 269 -21.53 1.65 11.88
CA ASN A 269 -21.53 2.55 10.74
C ASN A 269 -21.11 1.81 9.47
N LYS A 270 -21.74 2.18 8.36
CA LYS A 270 -21.33 1.75 7.01
C LYS A 270 -19.91 2.22 6.73
N SER A 271 -19.11 1.38 6.09
CA SER A 271 -17.77 1.76 5.63
C SER A 271 -17.87 2.83 4.56
N GLN A 272 -17.14 3.93 4.76
CA GLN A 272 -16.99 5.05 3.82
C GLN A 272 -15.73 4.83 2.99
N ILE A 273 -15.85 3.93 2.02
CA ILE A 273 -14.79 3.70 1.03
C ILE A 273 -15.16 4.50 -0.22
N ASP A 274 -14.46 5.60 -0.45
CA ASP A 274 -14.70 6.48 -1.59
C ASP A 274 -14.46 5.76 -2.92
N ASP A 275 -15.10 6.27 -3.98
CA ASP A 275 -14.85 5.83 -5.34
C ASP A 275 -13.38 6.04 -5.72
N ALA A 276 -12.89 5.10 -6.53
CA ALA A 276 -11.53 5.05 -7.00
C ALA A 276 -11.48 4.89 -8.50
N SER A 277 -10.46 5.49 -9.12
CA SER A 277 -10.15 5.32 -10.53
C SER A 277 -8.90 4.47 -10.69
N PHE A 278 -8.77 3.80 -11.84
CA PHE A 278 -7.55 3.05 -12.12
C PHE A 278 -7.19 3.04 -13.61
N ASN A 279 -5.92 2.82 -13.87
CA ASN A 279 -5.43 2.44 -15.19
C ASN A 279 -4.97 0.99 -15.17
N GLU A 280 -5.37 0.24 -16.20
CA GLU A 280 -4.94 -1.12 -16.42
C GLU A 280 -3.70 -1.14 -17.33
N PHE A 281 -2.74 -2.01 -17.02
CA PHE A 281 -1.49 -2.17 -17.74
C PHE A 281 -1.19 -3.65 -18.02
N CYS A 282 -0.41 -3.87 -19.08
CA CYS A 282 0.04 -5.20 -19.46
C CYS A 282 1.22 -5.63 -18.58
N LEU A 283 1.01 -6.70 -17.79
CA LEU A 283 2.03 -7.26 -16.91
C LEU A 283 3.30 -7.66 -17.68
N THR A 284 3.14 -8.36 -18.80
CA THR A 284 4.26 -8.85 -19.60
C THR A 284 5.12 -7.72 -20.14
N THR A 285 4.48 -6.64 -20.64
CA THR A 285 5.18 -5.47 -21.17
C THR A 285 5.96 -4.74 -20.10
N ASP A 286 5.33 -4.40 -18.98
CA ASP A 286 6.01 -3.66 -17.90
C ASP A 286 7.11 -4.50 -17.24
N ARG A 287 6.90 -5.81 -17.07
CA ARG A 287 7.95 -6.72 -16.57
C ARG A 287 9.15 -6.77 -17.51
N ALA A 288 8.93 -6.83 -18.83
CA ALA A 288 10.01 -6.81 -19.81
C ALA A 288 10.82 -5.49 -19.77
N LEU A 289 10.14 -4.35 -19.62
CA LEU A 289 10.80 -3.05 -19.46
C LEU A 289 11.63 -2.97 -18.18
N TYR A 290 11.11 -3.49 -17.06
CA TYR A 290 11.88 -3.56 -15.83
C TYR A 290 13.07 -4.53 -15.96
N GLN A 291 12.92 -5.66 -16.64
CA GLN A 291 14.04 -6.57 -16.91
C GLN A 291 15.13 -5.90 -17.76
N GLN A 292 14.74 -5.14 -18.79
CA GLN A 292 15.67 -4.35 -19.58
C GLN A 292 16.45 -3.36 -18.70
N SER A 293 15.79 -2.71 -17.74
CA SER A 293 16.48 -1.81 -16.79
C SER A 293 17.59 -2.53 -16.02
N ILE A 294 17.34 -3.76 -15.56
CA ILE A 294 18.34 -4.55 -14.82
C ILE A 294 19.52 -4.90 -15.72
N ASN A 295 19.27 -5.27 -16.97
CA ASN A 295 20.32 -5.64 -17.93
C ASN A 295 21.23 -4.48 -18.29
N VAL A 296 20.75 -3.23 -18.30
CA VAL A 296 21.59 -2.05 -18.59
C VAL A 296 22.38 -1.55 -17.38
N LYS A 297 21.96 -1.90 -16.16
CA LYS A 297 22.56 -1.40 -14.91
C LYS A 297 24.08 -1.61 -14.80
N PRO A 298 24.67 -2.76 -15.21
CA PRO A 298 26.12 -2.95 -15.20
C PRO A 298 26.89 -1.99 -16.14
N HIS A 299 26.22 -1.46 -17.16
CA HIS A 299 26.84 -0.62 -18.19
C HIS A 299 26.58 0.87 -17.97
N SER A 300 25.42 1.24 -17.41
CA SER A 300 25.09 2.63 -17.10
C SER A 300 24.03 2.74 -16.01
N LEU A 301 24.45 3.24 -14.84
CA LEU A 301 23.53 3.56 -13.74
C LEU A 301 22.53 4.65 -14.12
N GLN A 302 22.95 5.63 -14.93
CA GLN A 302 22.08 6.69 -15.43
C GLN A 302 20.96 6.13 -16.32
N ALA A 303 21.30 5.22 -17.24
CA ALA A 303 20.31 4.57 -18.11
C ALA A 303 19.35 3.70 -17.28
N TYR A 304 19.85 2.94 -16.31
CA TYR A 304 19.02 2.19 -15.37
C TYR A 304 18.01 3.11 -14.65
N HIS A 305 18.47 4.22 -14.06
CA HIS A 305 17.58 5.17 -13.38
C HIS A 305 16.54 5.79 -14.33
N ALA A 306 16.93 6.13 -15.56
CA ALA A 306 16.03 6.71 -16.55
C ALA A 306 14.90 5.73 -16.94
N ILE A 307 15.24 4.46 -17.21
CA ILE A 307 14.25 3.43 -17.56
C ILE A 307 13.31 3.17 -16.39
N VAL A 308 13.84 3.02 -15.17
CA VAL A 308 13.02 2.81 -13.96
C VAL A 308 12.04 3.97 -13.75
N LYS A 309 12.50 5.23 -13.83
CA LYS A 309 11.63 6.40 -13.71
C LYS A 309 10.55 6.47 -14.79
N ALA A 310 10.89 6.11 -16.03
CA ALA A 310 9.95 6.12 -17.14
C ALA A 310 8.91 4.98 -17.03
N THR A 311 9.28 3.86 -16.41
CA THR A 311 8.42 2.68 -16.30
C THR A 311 7.45 2.77 -15.13
N LEU A 312 7.89 3.31 -13.98
CA LEU A 312 7.03 3.50 -12.80
C LEU A 312 5.84 4.40 -13.14
N LYS A 313 4.64 4.00 -12.75
CA LYS A 313 3.38 4.71 -13.04
C LYS A 313 3.10 5.80 -12.00
N TYR A 314 3.22 5.51 -10.70
CA TYR A 314 2.86 6.48 -9.65
C TYR A 314 3.59 7.83 -9.65
N PRO A 315 4.86 7.96 -10.11
CA PRO A 315 5.54 9.25 -10.07
C PRO A 315 5.19 10.13 -11.28
N GLN A 316 4.53 9.59 -12.32
CA GLN A 316 4.25 10.32 -13.56
C GLN A 316 3.32 11.51 -13.30
N LEU A 317 3.64 12.64 -13.95
CA LEU A 317 2.92 13.90 -13.74
C LEU A 317 1.43 13.81 -14.08
N GLN A 318 1.06 12.97 -15.05
CA GLN A 318 -0.34 12.78 -15.47
C GLN A 318 -1.24 12.18 -14.37
N TYR A 319 -0.67 11.54 -13.35
CA TYR A 319 -1.42 10.96 -12.24
C TYR A 319 -1.37 11.80 -10.94
N ARG A 320 -0.79 13.00 -11.00
CA ARG A 320 -0.76 13.95 -9.88
C ARG A 320 -2.10 14.66 -9.74
N GLY A 321 -2.56 14.83 -8.50
CA GLY A 321 -3.83 15.49 -8.18
C GLY A 321 -5.08 14.62 -8.34
N ILE A 322 -4.94 13.38 -8.80
CA ILE A 322 -6.03 12.40 -8.87
C ILE A 322 -6.07 11.62 -7.55
N ASN A 323 -7.09 11.88 -6.72
CA ASN A 323 -7.33 11.14 -5.48
C ASN A 323 -7.78 9.71 -5.78
N ASN A 324 -7.55 8.79 -4.84
CA ASN A 324 -7.99 7.38 -4.92
C ASN A 324 -7.65 6.70 -6.26
N HIS A 325 -6.48 7.02 -6.82
CA HIS A 325 -6.05 6.48 -8.12
C HIS A 325 -4.98 5.40 -7.96
N TYR A 326 -5.20 4.26 -8.61
CA TYR A 326 -4.29 3.12 -8.57
C TYR A 326 -4.04 2.50 -9.94
N PHE A 327 -3.12 1.54 -9.98
CA PHE A 327 -2.72 0.85 -11.19
C PHE A 327 -2.96 -0.64 -11.03
N ARG A 328 -3.44 -1.28 -12.10
CA ARG A 328 -3.84 -2.69 -12.12
C ARG A 328 -3.11 -3.45 -13.22
N TRP A 329 -2.63 -4.64 -12.88
CA TRP A 329 -2.13 -5.63 -13.83
C TRP A 329 -2.83 -6.97 -13.58
N PRO A 330 -3.74 -7.41 -14.46
CA PRO A 330 -4.38 -8.71 -14.32
C PRO A 330 -3.35 -9.87 -14.43
N LEU A 331 -3.35 -10.81 -13.47
CA LEU A 331 -2.44 -11.98 -13.52
C LEU A 331 -2.97 -13.13 -14.38
N ASN A 332 -4.27 -13.14 -14.70
CA ASN A 332 -4.88 -14.17 -15.54
C ASN A 332 -4.20 -14.29 -16.93
N SER A 333 -3.42 -13.29 -17.33
CA SER A 333 -2.65 -13.24 -18.58
C SER A 333 -1.30 -13.98 -18.54
N ILE A 334 -0.84 -14.45 -17.37
CA ILE A 334 0.44 -15.20 -17.27
C ILE A 334 0.32 -16.58 -17.92
N ASN A 335 -0.87 -17.18 -17.92
CA ASN A 335 -1.12 -18.55 -18.40
C ASN A 335 -1.33 -18.69 -19.92
N GLN A 336 -1.23 -17.63 -20.72
CA GLN A 336 -1.38 -17.72 -22.19
C GLN A 336 -0.07 -17.90 -22.96
N ALA A 337 1.06 -18.09 -22.26
CA ALA A 337 2.35 -18.43 -22.86
C ALA A 337 2.62 -19.96 -22.91
N GLY A 338 1.58 -20.80 -22.82
CA GLY A 338 1.66 -22.25 -22.96
C GLY A 338 0.87 -22.74 -24.17
N VAL A 339 1.59 -23.18 -25.20
CA VAL A 339 1.21 -24.08 -26.31
C VAL A 339 -0.29 -24.12 -26.68
N LYS A 340 -0.65 -23.47 -27.81
CA LYS A 340 -1.81 -23.92 -28.59
C LYS A 340 -1.46 -25.30 -29.18
N SER A 341 -2.12 -26.34 -28.70
CA SER A 341 -2.27 -27.60 -29.44
C SER A 341 -3.24 -27.44 -30.59
#